data_AF-A0A6P0WTD6-F1
#
_entry.id   AF-A0A6P0WTD6-F1
#
_cell.length_a   1.000
_cell.length_b   1.000
_cell.length_c   1.000
_cell.angle_alpha   90.00
_cell.angle_beta   90.00
_cell.angle_gamma   90.00
#
_symmetry.space_group_name_H-M   'P 1'
#
loop_
_entity.id
_entity.type
_entity.pdbx_description
1 polymer ?
#
loop_
_entity_poly.entity_id
_entity_poly.type
_entity_poly.pdbx_seq_one_letter_code
_entity_poly.pdbx_strand_id
1 'polypeptide(L)'
;EVNDQFVNGSNRRIGDITGYLGYQTQRLIPNHATLLGYPVNLDNGQKMHQVTAESFQTNGSGTVIYGSDMRGGSSGGPWVQNFGTAALGQTNGLEQGQNRVIGVTSYGPVAIGPLIQGSSTLNSSFISILNTACARRVGNC
;
A
#
# COMPACT_ATOMS: atom_id res chain seq x y z
N GLU A 1 -13.58 -5.30 -10.36
CA GLU A 1 -13.33 -6.67 -9.85
C GLU A 1 -12.33 -7.33 -10.78
N VAL A 2 -11.41 -8.13 -10.25
CA VAL A 2 -10.46 -8.91 -11.05
C VAL A 2 -11.05 -10.29 -11.25
N ASN A 3 -11.02 -10.81 -12.47
CA ASN A 3 -11.50 -12.16 -12.75
C ASN A 3 -10.59 -13.19 -12.08
N ASP A 4 -11.17 -14.31 -11.67
CA ASP A 4 -10.41 -15.47 -11.20
C ASP A 4 -9.41 -15.91 -12.28
N GLN A 5 -8.25 -16.37 -11.84
CA GLN A 5 -7.16 -16.82 -12.70
C GLN A 5 -7.12 -18.35 -12.73
N PHE A 6 -6.86 -18.93 -13.90
CA PHE A 6 -6.74 -20.37 -14.03
C PHE A 6 -5.35 -20.83 -13.55
N VAL A 7 -5.29 -21.52 -12.41
CA VAL A 7 -4.05 -21.94 -11.76
C VAL A 7 -4.19 -23.37 -11.26
N ASN A 8 -3.27 -24.25 -11.65
CA ASN A 8 -3.23 -25.67 -11.29
C ASN A 8 -4.55 -26.42 -11.56
N GLY A 9 -5.19 -26.14 -12.70
CA GLY A 9 -6.38 -26.86 -13.14
C GLY A 9 -7.72 -26.34 -12.61
N SER A 10 -7.73 -25.22 -11.86
CA SER A 10 -8.97 -24.60 -11.38
C SER A 10 -8.91 -23.07 -11.44
N ASN A 11 -10.09 -22.43 -11.53
CA ASN A 11 -10.21 -20.98 -11.40
C ASN A 11 -10.07 -20.61 -9.92
N ARG A 12 -9.12 -19.72 -9.62
CA ARG A 12 -8.81 -19.28 -8.25
C ARG A 12 -8.61 -17.79 -8.21
N ARG A 13 -8.93 -17.17 -7.08
CA ARG A 13 -8.57 -15.76 -6.85
C ARG A 13 -7.08 -15.65 -6.66
N ILE A 14 -6.52 -14.54 -7.15
CA ILE A 14 -5.09 -14.32 -7.03
C ILE A 14 -4.63 -14.32 -5.56
N GLY A 15 -5.38 -13.70 -4.66
CA GLY A 15 -5.04 -13.66 -3.24
C GLY A 15 -5.15 -15.01 -2.53
N ASP A 16 -5.93 -15.96 -3.03
CA ASP A 16 -5.97 -17.34 -2.48
C ASP A 16 -4.69 -18.13 -2.83
N ILE A 17 -3.88 -17.60 -3.74
CA ILE A 17 -2.60 -18.17 -4.17
C ILE A 17 -1.45 -17.40 -3.53
N THR A 18 -1.51 -16.07 -3.56
CA THR A 18 -0.42 -15.18 -3.10
C THR A 18 -0.55 -14.78 -1.63
N GLY A 19 -1.69 -15.02 -1.00
CA GLY A 19 -2.07 -14.42 0.26
C GLY A 19 -2.61 -13.00 0.09
N TYR A 20 -3.07 -12.44 1.21
CA TYR A 20 -3.61 -11.09 1.31
C TYR A 20 -2.86 -10.28 2.37
N LEU A 21 -2.60 -9.01 2.08
CA LEU A 21 -2.24 -8.05 3.12
C LEU A 21 -3.50 -7.63 3.89
N GLY A 22 -3.38 -7.42 5.19
CA GLY A 22 -4.44 -6.73 5.92
C GLY A 22 -4.37 -5.22 5.71
N TYR A 23 -5.27 -4.48 6.35
CA TYR A 23 -5.20 -3.02 6.41
C TYR A 23 -5.28 -2.53 7.85
N GLN A 24 -4.84 -1.30 8.08
CA GLN A 24 -5.06 -0.61 9.35
C GLN A 24 -5.42 0.85 9.08
N THR A 25 -6.55 1.29 9.65
CA THR A 25 -7.04 2.67 9.49
C THR A 25 -6.36 3.61 10.48
N GLN A 26 -6.29 4.90 10.14
CA GLN A 26 -5.75 5.95 11.00
C GLN A 26 -4.32 5.67 11.50
N ARG A 27 -3.47 5.08 10.65
CA ARG A 27 -2.07 4.73 10.96
C ARG A 27 -1.05 5.22 9.95
N LEU A 28 -1.40 6.24 9.17
CA LEU A 28 -0.48 6.79 8.18
C LEU A 28 0.63 7.66 8.81
N ILE A 29 0.44 8.18 10.03
CA ILE A 29 1.40 9.02 10.75
C ILE A 29 1.14 8.97 12.27
N PRO A 30 2.18 8.96 13.12
CA PRO A 30 3.57 8.62 12.79
C PRO A 30 3.69 7.13 12.45
N ASN A 31 4.36 6.79 11.35
CA ASN A 31 4.61 5.38 11.00
C ASN A 31 5.84 5.25 10.09
N HIS A 32 6.47 4.07 10.15
CA HIS A 32 7.43 3.65 9.13
C HIS A 32 6.73 2.68 8.19
N ALA A 33 6.95 2.85 6.89
CA ALA A 33 6.25 2.06 5.89
C ALA A 33 7.20 1.60 4.80
N THR A 34 6.85 0.48 4.20
CA THR A 34 7.40 0.03 2.94
C THR A 34 6.42 0.35 1.82
N LEU A 35 6.83 1.25 0.92
CA LEU A 35 6.09 1.67 -0.26
C LEU A 35 6.48 0.74 -1.41
N LEU A 36 5.49 0.07 -1.99
CA LEU A 36 5.67 -0.84 -3.13
C LEU A 36 5.01 -0.26 -4.38
N GLY A 37 5.66 -0.36 -5.54
CA GLY A 37 5.07 0.12 -6.79
C GLY A 37 5.86 -0.30 -8.04
N TYR A 38 5.29 0.00 -9.20
CA TYR A 38 5.90 -0.21 -10.52
C TYR A 38 6.11 1.15 -11.22
N PRO A 39 6.99 2.02 -10.70
CA PRO A 39 7.26 3.34 -11.27
C PRO A 39 7.76 3.25 -12.71
N VAL A 40 7.23 4.04 -13.63
CA VAL A 40 7.72 4.10 -15.03
C VAL A 40 9.06 4.82 -15.12
N ASN A 41 9.37 5.72 -14.19
CA ASN A 41 10.65 6.42 -14.17
C ASN A 41 11.83 5.51 -13.77
N LEU A 42 11.58 4.33 -13.21
CA LEU A 42 12.60 3.33 -12.87
C LEU A 42 12.25 2.01 -13.58
N ASP A 43 13.20 1.40 -14.28
CA ASP A 43 12.98 0.11 -14.98
C ASP A 43 11.72 0.07 -15.89
N ASN A 44 11.26 1.24 -16.39
CA ASN A 44 10.06 1.40 -17.23
C ASN A 44 8.78 0.75 -16.67
N GLY A 45 8.64 0.65 -15.34
CA GLY A 45 7.50 0.02 -14.68
C GLY A 45 7.44 -1.50 -14.85
N GLN A 46 8.52 -2.12 -15.33
CA GLN A 46 8.59 -3.57 -15.54
C GLN A 46 9.04 -4.34 -14.28
N LYS A 47 9.58 -3.63 -13.28
CA LYS A 47 10.01 -4.20 -12.01
C LYS A 47 9.29 -3.54 -10.85
N MET A 48 9.04 -4.33 -9.82
CA MET A 48 8.58 -3.80 -8.54
C MET A 48 9.75 -3.11 -7.86
N HIS A 49 9.53 -1.87 -7.44
CA HIS A 49 10.44 -1.13 -6.58
C HIS A 49 9.90 -1.07 -5.16
N GLN A 50 10.83 -0.95 -4.23
CA GLN A 50 10.57 -0.85 -2.81
C GLN A 50 11.30 0.38 -2.25
N VAL A 51 10.57 1.22 -1.53
CA VAL A 51 11.13 2.31 -0.72
C VAL A 51 10.68 2.12 0.72
N THR A 52 11.60 2.19 1.68
CA THR A 52 11.26 2.19 3.11
C THR A 52 11.51 3.57 3.68
N ALA A 53 10.48 4.18 4.27
CA ALA A 53 10.55 5.55 4.78
C ALA A 53 9.68 5.74 6.02
N GLU A 54 10.02 6.71 6.86
CA GLU A 54 9.16 7.24 7.90
C GLU A 54 8.27 8.38 7.35
N SER A 55 7.10 8.56 7.96
CA SER A 55 6.24 9.71 7.72
C SER A 55 7.00 11.03 7.94
N PHE A 56 7.00 11.90 6.93
CA PHE A 56 7.68 13.19 7.01
C PHE A 56 6.77 14.29 7.57
N GLN A 57 5.66 14.60 6.89
CA GLN A 57 4.74 15.65 7.32
C GLN A 57 3.31 15.40 6.84
N THR A 58 2.35 15.97 7.54
CA THR A 58 0.98 16.10 7.03
C THR A 58 0.95 17.14 5.91
N ASN A 59 0.09 16.93 4.91
CA ASN A 59 -0.05 17.82 3.76
C ASN A 59 -1.52 18.10 3.45
N GLY A 60 -2.16 18.91 4.29
CA GLY A 60 -3.60 19.19 4.18
C GLY A 60 -4.48 18.03 4.64
N SER A 61 -5.71 17.99 4.11
CA SER A 61 -6.85 17.18 4.56
C SER A 61 -6.58 15.67 4.68
N GLY A 62 -5.98 15.24 5.79
CA GLY A 62 -5.76 13.83 6.10
C GLY A 62 -4.81 13.12 5.13
N THR A 63 -3.84 13.84 4.56
CA THR A 63 -2.80 13.25 3.72
C THR A 63 -1.42 13.42 4.36
N VAL A 64 -0.52 12.50 4.05
CA VAL A 64 0.84 12.47 4.62
C VAL A 64 1.84 12.22 3.50
N ILE A 65 2.98 12.89 3.60
CA ILE A 65 4.12 12.76 2.70
C ILE A 65 5.17 11.82 3.31
N TYR A 66 5.74 10.95 2.48
CA TYR A 66 6.89 10.09 2.75
C TYR A 66 7.97 10.34 1.70
N GLY A 67 9.23 10.04 2.03
CA GLY A 67 10.32 10.03 1.06
C GLY A 67 10.17 8.91 0.03
N SER A 68 10.37 9.21 -1.25
CA SER A 68 10.35 8.23 -2.34
C SER A 68 10.84 8.84 -3.66
N ASP A 69 11.66 8.09 -4.40
CA ASP A 69 12.10 8.44 -5.75
C ASP A 69 11.18 7.86 -6.85
N MET A 70 10.19 7.07 -6.46
CA MET A 70 9.16 6.55 -7.37
C MET A 70 8.24 7.67 -7.84
N ARG A 71 7.86 7.64 -9.14
CA ARG A 71 6.90 8.58 -9.75
C ARG A 71 5.78 7.84 -10.46
N GLY A 72 5.20 8.44 -11.51
CA GLY A 72 4.09 7.86 -12.28
C GLY A 72 4.31 6.39 -12.60
N GLY A 73 3.26 5.58 -12.50
CA GLY A 73 3.32 4.11 -12.55
C GLY A 73 3.24 3.45 -11.16
N SER A 74 3.76 4.12 -10.11
CA SER A 74 3.62 3.63 -8.74
C SER A 74 2.26 3.93 -8.08
N SER A 75 1.40 4.73 -8.73
CA SER A 75 0.07 5.10 -8.24
C SER A 75 -0.80 3.88 -7.91
N GLY A 76 -1.44 3.89 -6.75
CA GLY A 76 -2.21 2.77 -6.21
C GLY A 76 -1.37 1.70 -5.52
N GLY A 77 -0.04 1.77 -5.60
CA GLY A 77 0.88 0.88 -4.89
C GLY A 77 0.72 0.97 -3.36
N PRO A 78 0.72 -0.16 -2.63
CA PRO A 78 0.43 -0.17 -1.20
C PRO A 78 1.60 0.36 -0.37
N TRP A 79 1.27 1.07 0.72
CA TRP A 79 2.20 1.44 1.77
C TRP A 79 1.95 0.52 2.96
N VAL A 80 2.94 -0.30 3.31
CA VAL A 80 2.79 -1.43 4.22
C VAL A 80 3.63 -1.21 5.48
N GLN A 81 2.98 -1.12 6.64
CA GLN A 81 3.69 -1.10 7.92
C GLN A 81 4.20 -2.50 8.28
N ASN A 82 5.34 -2.56 8.97
CA ASN A 82 5.99 -3.81 9.42
C ASN A 82 6.01 -4.88 8.31
N PHE A 83 6.49 -4.50 7.13
CA PHE A 83 6.47 -5.36 5.96
C PHE A 83 7.47 -6.52 6.08
N GLY A 84 7.06 -7.70 5.64
CA GLY A 84 7.87 -8.91 5.60
C GLY A 84 7.64 -9.84 6.79
N THR A 85 8.57 -10.78 6.96
CA THR A 85 8.59 -11.72 8.09
C THR A 85 9.27 -11.06 9.29
N ALA A 86 8.72 -11.24 10.49
CA ALA A 86 9.31 -10.67 11.69
C ALA A 86 10.68 -11.30 11.95
N ALA A 87 11.70 -10.48 12.11
CA ALA A 87 13.02 -10.94 12.52
C ALA A 87 13.04 -11.27 14.03
N LEU A 88 13.95 -12.15 14.46
CA LEU A 88 14.17 -12.41 15.88
C LEU A 88 14.60 -11.12 16.58
N GLY A 89 13.89 -10.73 17.64
CA GLY A 89 14.14 -9.50 18.38
C GLY A 89 13.51 -8.24 17.77
N GLN A 90 12.81 -8.34 16.64
CA GLN A 90 12.03 -7.23 16.09
C GLN A 90 10.87 -6.88 17.03
N THR A 91 10.70 -5.58 17.26
CA THR A 91 9.52 -5.03 17.95
C THR A 91 8.67 -4.25 16.96
N ASN A 92 7.35 -4.42 17.06
CA ASN A 92 6.39 -3.63 16.26
C ASN A 92 6.17 -2.22 16.85
N GLY A 93 6.83 -1.88 17.97
CA GLY A 93 6.67 -0.59 18.63
C GLY A 93 5.20 -0.33 19.01
N LEU A 94 4.69 0.85 18.66
CA LEU A 94 3.27 1.20 18.85
C LEU A 94 2.38 0.65 17.72
N GLU A 95 2.97 0.23 16.60
CA GLU A 95 2.25 -0.19 15.40
C GLU A 95 2.16 -1.70 15.31
N GLN A 96 1.31 -2.30 16.13
CA GLN A 96 1.29 -3.76 16.36
C GLN A 96 0.95 -4.63 15.13
N GLY A 97 0.31 -4.07 14.09
CA GLY A 97 -0.10 -4.84 12.92
C GLY A 97 1.07 -5.19 12.00
N GLN A 98 1.31 -6.48 11.73
CA GLN A 98 2.25 -6.93 10.71
C GLN A 98 1.61 -6.98 9.33
N ASN A 99 2.37 -6.60 8.28
CA ASN A 99 1.90 -6.64 6.88
C ASN A 99 0.54 -5.96 6.70
N ARG A 100 0.38 -4.73 7.23
CA ARG A 100 -0.85 -3.95 7.10
C ARG A 100 -0.68 -2.79 6.13
N VAL A 101 -1.58 -2.69 5.17
CA VAL A 101 -1.72 -1.52 4.31
C VAL A 101 -2.27 -0.36 5.13
N ILE A 102 -1.54 0.75 5.17
CA ILE A 102 -1.91 1.98 5.91
C ILE A 102 -2.21 3.16 4.99
N GLY A 103 -1.94 3.00 3.70
CA GLY A 103 -2.06 4.01 2.66
C GLY A 103 -1.74 3.43 1.28
N VAL A 104 -1.89 4.25 0.27
CA VAL A 104 -1.53 3.95 -1.12
C VAL A 104 -0.90 5.16 -1.76
N THR A 105 0.06 4.95 -2.66
CA THR A 105 0.64 6.02 -3.45
C THR A 105 -0.46 6.74 -4.23
N SER A 106 -0.68 8.01 -3.91
CA SER A 106 -1.77 8.81 -4.49
C SER A 106 -1.24 9.94 -5.36
N TYR A 107 -0.26 10.69 -4.86
CA TYR A 107 0.29 11.85 -5.57
C TYR A 107 1.79 12.01 -5.31
N GLY A 108 2.44 12.82 -6.13
CA GLY A 108 3.85 13.17 -6.01
C GLY A 108 4.25 14.15 -7.12
N PRO A 109 5.41 14.81 -7.01
CA PRO A 109 5.89 15.69 -8.06
C PRO A 109 6.30 14.89 -9.30
N VAL A 110 6.11 15.49 -10.49
CA VAL A 110 6.69 14.99 -11.75
C VAL A 110 8.18 15.38 -11.84
N ALA A 111 8.53 16.51 -11.23
CA ALA A 111 9.87 17.08 -11.20
C ALA A 111 10.90 16.10 -10.60
N ILE A 112 12.16 16.25 -11.02
CA ILE A 112 13.23 15.33 -10.60
C ILE A 112 13.65 15.47 -9.13
N GLY A 113 13.24 16.55 -8.48
CA GLY A 113 13.13 16.65 -7.03
C GLY A 113 11.86 17.42 -6.69
N PRO A 114 11.44 17.50 -5.41
CA PRO A 114 11.84 16.68 -4.25
C PRO A 114 11.49 15.19 -4.41
N LEU A 115 12.21 14.31 -3.70
CA LEU A 115 11.99 12.85 -3.72
C LEU A 115 10.94 12.46 -2.66
N ILE A 116 9.67 12.71 -2.98
CA ILE A 116 8.55 12.45 -2.07
C ILE A 116 7.33 11.87 -2.79
N GLN A 117 6.51 11.13 -2.03
CA GLN A 117 5.17 10.72 -2.44
C GLN A 117 4.17 10.93 -1.30
N GLY A 118 2.91 11.10 -1.65
CA GLY A 118 1.81 11.34 -0.74
C GLY A 118 0.74 10.26 -0.81
N SER A 119 0.13 9.99 0.35
CA SER A 119 -1.03 9.11 0.50
C SER A 119 -2.11 9.80 1.32
N SER A 120 -3.36 9.43 1.06
CA SER A 120 -4.48 9.73 1.96
C SER A 120 -4.55 8.71 3.09
N THR A 121 -4.93 9.15 4.29
CA THR A 121 -5.13 8.25 5.43
C THR A 121 -6.34 7.35 5.19
N LEU A 122 -6.17 6.03 5.36
CA LEU A 122 -7.28 5.10 5.37
C LEU A 122 -8.19 5.38 6.57
N ASN A 123 -9.43 5.79 6.31
CA ASN A 123 -10.39 6.22 7.34
C ASN A 123 -11.78 5.56 7.11
N SER A 124 -12.83 6.11 7.71
CA SER A 124 -14.20 5.60 7.54
C SER A 124 -14.68 5.59 6.09
N SER A 125 -14.24 6.53 5.25
CA SER A 125 -14.56 6.53 3.82
C SER A 125 -13.95 5.32 3.10
N PHE A 126 -12.71 4.95 3.45
CA PHE A 126 -12.10 3.70 2.95
C PHE A 126 -12.92 2.48 3.36
N ILE A 127 -13.32 2.39 4.64
CA ILE A 127 -14.15 1.27 5.12
C ILE A 127 -15.49 1.21 4.40
N SER A 128 -16.11 2.37 4.14
CA SER A 128 -17.36 2.44 3.38
C SER A 128 -17.18 1.89 1.97
N ILE A 129 -16.13 2.31 1.25
CA ILE A 129 -15.81 1.83 -0.10
C ILE A 129 -15.53 0.31 -0.07
N LEU A 130 -14.76 -0.17 0.91
CA LEU A 130 -14.45 -1.58 1.06
C LEU A 130 -15.72 -2.40 1.29
N ASN A 131 -16.60 -1.98 2.20
CA ASN A 131 -17.86 -2.66 2.48
C ASN A 131 -18.78 -2.68 1.25
N THR A 132 -18.85 -1.57 0.49
CA THR A 132 -19.57 -1.55 -0.79
C THR A 132 -19.01 -2.55 -1.79
N ALA A 133 -17.68 -2.67 -1.88
CA ALA A 133 -17.03 -3.65 -2.75
C ALA A 133 -17.30 -5.09 -2.28
N CYS A 134 -17.20 -5.37 -0.97
CA CYS A 134 -17.50 -6.67 -0.38
C CYS A 134 -18.94 -7.11 -0.67
N ALA A 135 -19.91 -6.21 -0.48
CA ALA A 135 -21.34 -6.52 -0.65
C ALA A 135 -21.75 -6.71 -2.12
N ARG A 136 -20.92 -6.26 -3.08
CA ARG A 136 -21.26 -6.27 -4.51
C ARG A 136 -21.39 -7.68 -5.09
N ARG A 137 -20.59 -8.63 -4.62
CA ARG A 137 -20.57 -10.01 -5.14
C ARG A 137 -20.13 -10.98 -4.06
N VAL A 138 -20.81 -12.14 -4.00
CA VAL A 138 -20.49 -13.20 -3.05
C VAL A 138 -19.01 -13.59 -3.16
N GLY A 139 -18.35 -13.51 -2.01
CA GLY A 139 -16.95 -13.85 -1.81
C GLY A 139 -15.95 -12.76 -2.15
N ASN A 140 -16.33 -11.55 -2.58
CA ASN A 140 -15.35 -10.45 -2.66
C ASN A 140 -14.63 -10.23 -1.30
N CYS A 141 -15.37 -10.51 -0.23
CA CYS A 141 -14.97 -10.71 1.15
C CYS A 141 -15.82 -11.89 1.68
#